data_AF-A0A060CQU5-F1
#
_entry.id   AF-A0A060CQU5-F1
#
_cell.length_a   1.000
_cell.length_b   1.000
_cell.length_c   1.000
_cell.angle_alpha   90.00
_cell.angle_beta   90.00
_cell.angle_gamma   90.00
#
_symmetry.space_group_name_H-M   'P 1'
#
loop_
_entity.id
_entity.type
_entity.pdbx_description
1 polymer ?
#
loop_
_entity_poly.entity_id
_entity_poly.type
_entity_poly.pdbx_seq_one_letter_code
_entity_poly.pdbx_strand_id
1 'polypeptide(L)'
;KVIDFCHEKGLRFGIWMEPEMVSPDSDLFRTHPEYALGIPRVDLSLIRHQLILDIGNEKVRDYVWQQIDNLFKKYRIDYLKWDFNRYFTEVYSHFLGSKDQGKTMFGYVLGLYDLLDRFTKHYPDVFLQTCASGGGRFDMGMLYYSSQIQGSDTSDAVDRSFNLYSTSFGYPL
;
A
#
# COMPACT_ATOMS: atom_id res chain seq x y z
N LYS A 1 18.09 -15.26 8.83
CA LYS A 1 18.04 -16.72 8.52
C LYS A 1 17.51 -17.01 7.13
N VAL A 2 16.21 -16.81 6.83
CA VAL A 2 15.69 -17.09 5.47
C VAL A 2 16.28 -16.12 4.43
N ILE A 3 16.43 -14.86 4.79
CA ILE A 3 17.02 -13.81 3.95
C ILE A 3 18.47 -14.16 3.61
N ASP A 4 19.28 -14.41 4.65
CA ASP A 4 20.69 -14.80 4.48
C ASP A 4 20.82 -16.07 3.60
N PHE A 5 19.97 -17.08 3.84
CA PHE A 5 19.97 -18.30 3.03
C PHE A 5 19.66 -18.04 1.55
N CYS A 6 18.71 -17.14 1.24
CA CYS A 6 18.46 -16.74 -0.15
C CYS A 6 19.71 -16.15 -0.78
N HIS A 7 20.37 -15.20 -0.11
CA HIS A 7 21.58 -14.57 -0.62
C HIS A 7 22.77 -15.53 -0.74
N GLU A 8 22.96 -16.44 0.22
CA GLU A 8 23.96 -17.52 0.15
C GLU A 8 23.76 -18.44 -1.06
N LYS A 9 22.51 -18.60 -1.51
CA LYS A 9 22.15 -19.34 -2.73
C LYS A 9 22.16 -18.50 -4.00
N GLY A 10 22.55 -17.22 -3.92
CA GLY A 10 22.59 -16.31 -5.05
C GLY A 10 21.20 -15.80 -5.49
N LEU A 11 20.16 -15.98 -4.67
CA LEU A 11 18.82 -15.45 -4.90
C LEU A 11 18.67 -14.08 -4.24
N ARG A 12 17.91 -13.19 -4.89
CA ARG A 12 17.38 -11.98 -4.25
C ARG A 12 16.24 -12.35 -3.30
N PHE A 13 16.03 -11.54 -2.27
CA PHE A 13 14.94 -11.71 -1.32
C PHE A 13 13.91 -10.59 -1.46
N GLY A 14 12.64 -10.96 -1.57
CA GLY A 14 11.52 -10.03 -1.66
C GLY A 14 10.51 -10.24 -0.55
N ILE A 15 9.81 -9.17 -0.17
CA ILE A 15 8.70 -9.23 0.79
C ILE A 15 7.44 -8.58 0.22
N TRP A 16 6.29 -8.99 0.75
CA TRP A 16 4.99 -8.37 0.50
C TRP A 16 4.58 -7.55 1.73
N MET A 17 4.01 -6.37 1.51
CA MET A 17 3.39 -5.56 2.56
C MET A 17 2.11 -4.91 2.05
N GLU A 18 1.19 -4.62 2.97
CA GLU A 18 -0.02 -3.82 2.72
C GLU A 18 -0.08 -2.67 3.76
N PRO A 19 0.73 -1.62 3.58
CA PRO A 19 0.99 -0.62 4.64
C PRO A 19 -0.17 0.34 4.91
N GLU A 20 -1.18 0.33 4.04
CA GLU A 20 -2.32 1.24 4.05
C GLU A 20 -3.50 0.69 4.87
N MET A 21 -3.37 -0.53 5.42
CA MET A 21 -4.45 -1.24 6.10
C MET A 21 -4.16 -1.51 7.57
N VAL A 22 -5.24 -1.76 8.31
CA VAL A 22 -5.20 -2.26 9.67
C VAL A 22 -6.33 -3.25 9.92
N SER A 23 -6.04 -4.36 10.60
CA SER A 23 -7.06 -5.31 11.05
C SER A 23 -7.64 -4.87 12.39
N PRO A 24 -8.96 -5.00 12.64
CA PRO A 24 -9.54 -4.74 13.96
C PRO A 24 -8.88 -5.56 15.08
N ASP A 25 -8.49 -6.80 14.79
CA ASP A 25 -7.68 -7.63 15.68
C ASP A 25 -6.19 -7.41 15.44
N SER A 26 -5.69 -6.23 15.80
CA SER A 26 -4.27 -5.91 15.77
C SER A 26 -3.88 -5.05 16.98
N ASP A 27 -2.62 -5.12 17.40
CA ASP A 27 -2.11 -4.21 18.44
C ASP A 27 -2.26 -2.74 18.03
N LEU A 28 -2.06 -2.44 16.74
CA LEU A 28 -2.24 -1.08 16.21
C LEU A 28 -3.68 -0.59 16.41
N PHE A 29 -4.69 -1.36 16.02
CA PHE A 29 -6.07 -0.92 16.18
C PHE A 29 -6.52 -0.88 17.65
N ARG A 30 -6.03 -1.81 18.48
CA ARG A 30 -6.30 -1.80 19.93
C ARG A 30 -5.70 -0.57 20.63
N THR A 31 -4.55 -0.08 20.17
CA THR A 31 -3.86 1.07 20.78
C THR A 31 -4.25 2.42 20.14
N HIS A 32 -4.52 2.41 18.84
CA HIS A 32 -4.84 3.59 18.04
C HIS A 32 -6.03 3.31 17.10
N PRO A 33 -7.24 3.10 17.64
CA PRO A 33 -8.42 2.89 16.80
C PRO A 33 -8.72 4.12 15.91
N GLU A 34 -8.31 5.32 16.35
CA GLU A 34 -8.48 6.57 15.59
C GLU A 34 -7.59 6.68 14.35
N TYR A 35 -6.64 5.76 14.15
CA TYR A 35 -5.80 5.74 12.95
C TYR A 35 -6.53 5.16 11.74
N ALA A 36 -7.62 4.42 11.93
CA ALA A 36 -8.45 3.98 10.83
C ALA A 36 -9.40 5.11 10.37
N LEU A 37 -9.70 5.14 9.07
CA LEU A 37 -10.81 5.94 8.57
C LEU A 37 -12.13 5.41 9.14
N GLY A 38 -13.03 6.32 9.52
CA GLY A 38 -14.31 5.94 10.10
C GLY A 38 -15.18 7.10 10.54
N ILE A 39 -16.49 6.98 10.33
CA ILE A 39 -17.47 7.97 10.78
C ILE A 39 -17.81 7.67 12.25
N PRO A 40 -17.70 8.65 13.17
CA PRO A 40 -18.07 8.43 14.57
C PRO A 40 -19.49 7.88 14.73
N ARG A 41 -19.63 6.83 15.55
CA ARG A 41 -20.91 6.15 15.86
C ARG A 41 -21.55 5.41 14.68
N VAL A 42 -20.80 5.16 13.61
CA VAL A 42 -21.21 4.28 12.51
C VAL A 42 -20.36 3.03 12.56
N ASP A 43 -20.99 1.87 12.38
CA ASP A 43 -20.25 0.60 12.29
C ASP A 43 -19.36 0.60 11.05
N LEU A 44 -18.11 0.20 11.22
CA LEU A 44 -17.13 0.22 10.14
C LEU A 44 -17.30 -1.01 9.23
N SER A 45 -17.43 -0.77 7.94
CA SER A 45 -17.53 -1.87 6.97
C SER A 45 -16.19 -2.58 6.82
N LEU A 46 -16.18 -3.88 7.08
CA LEU A 46 -15.02 -4.73 6.83
C LEU A 46 -15.08 -5.31 5.42
N ILE A 47 -14.02 -5.09 4.66
CA ILE A 47 -13.77 -5.75 3.38
C ILE A 47 -12.46 -6.50 3.54
N ARG A 48 -12.47 -7.82 3.29
CA ARG A 48 -11.36 -8.74 3.64
C ARG A 48 -10.88 -8.61 5.09
N HIS A 49 -11.81 -8.40 6.04
CA HIS A 49 -11.53 -8.34 7.49
C HIS A 49 -10.55 -7.23 7.94
N GLN A 50 -10.35 -6.20 7.14
CA GLN A 50 -9.44 -5.09 7.42
C GLN A 50 -10.14 -3.75 7.27
N LEU A 51 -9.49 -2.65 7.68
CA LEU A 51 -9.87 -1.25 7.57
C LEU A 51 -8.74 -0.45 6.91
N ILE A 52 -9.03 0.75 6.41
CA ILE A 52 -8.03 1.65 5.80
C ILE A 52 -7.48 2.60 6.86
N LEU A 53 -6.16 2.77 6.90
CA LEU A 53 -5.48 3.77 7.72
C LEU A 53 -5.63 5.18 7.13
N ASP A 54 -5.82 6.17 7.98
CA ASP A 54 -5.87 7.59 7.63
C ASP A 54 -4.46 8.17 7.41
N ILE A 55 -3.75 7.67 6.40
CA ILE A 55 -2.40 8.13 6.04
C ILE A 55 -2.35 9.55 5.48
N GLY A 56 -3.52 10.19 5.26
CA GLY A 56 -3.60 11.63 5.01
C GLY A 56 -3.16 12.43 6.23
N ASN A 57 -3.29 11.87 7.44
CA ASN A 57 -2.74 12.44 8.65
C ASN A 57 -1.25 12.10 8.81
N GLU A 58 -0.43 13.10 9.09
CA GLU A 58 1.03 12.95 9.24
C GLU A 58 1.43 11.97 10.35
N LYS A 59 0.74 11.97 11.50
CA LYS A 59 1.05 11.07 12.62
C LYS A 59 0.86 9.61 12.24
N VAL A 60 -0.22 9.30 11.54
CA VAL A 60 -0.52 7.93 11.05
C VAL A 60 0.50 7.52 10.00
N ARG A 61 0.78 8.42 9.05
CA ARG A 61 1.75 8.19 7.98
C ARG A 61 3.17 7.97 8.51
N ASP A 62 3.61 8.76 9.47
CA ASP A 62 4.92 8.63 10.09
C ASP A 62 5.04 7.33 10.89
N TYR A 63 3.96 6.90 11.56
CA TYR A 63 3.92 5.60 12.21
C TYR A 63 4.12 4.46 11.19
N VAL A 64 3.37 4.48 10.07
CA VAL A 64 3.50 3.50 8.99
C VAL A 64 4.91 3.51 8.41
N TRP A 65 5.44 4.70 8.13
CA TRP A 65 6.80 4.89 7.63
C TRP A 65 7.85 4.28 8.57
N GLN A 66 7.74 4.52 9.88
CA GLN A 66 8.67 3.96 10.85
C GLN A 66 8.65 2.42 10.86
N GLN A 67 7.49 1.78 10.69
CA GLN A 67 7.43 0.31 10.61
C GLN A 67 8.16 -0.21 9.35
N ILE A 68 7.93 0.44 8.21
CA ILE A 68 8.63 0.12 6.96
C ILE A 68 10.14 0.33 7.13
N ASP A 69 10.55 1.53 7.54
CA ASP A 69 11.94 1.92 7.67
C ASP A 69 12.72 1.03 8.65
N ASN A 70 12.12 0.67 9.78
CA ASN A 70 12.72 -0.26 10.74
C ASN A 70 12.97 -1.65 10.15
N LEU A 71 12.05 -2.13 9.30
CA LEU A 71 12.19 -3.44 8.66
C LEU A 71 13.34 -3.43 7.64
N PHE A 72 13.38 -2.43 6.77
CA PHE A 72 14.36 -2.32 5.69
C PHE A 72 15.76 -1.92 6.18
N LYS A 73 15.87 -1.17 7.29
CA LYS A 73 17.16 -0.94 7.98
C LYS A 73 17.73 -2.21 8.57
N LYS A 74 16.86 -3.08 9.08
CA LYS A 74 17.28 -4.29 9.81
C LYS A 74 17.65 -5.44 8.88
N TYR A 75 17.00 -5.52 7.72
CA TYR A 75 17.13 -6.66 6.83
C TYR A 75 17.47 -6.23 5.41
N ARG A 76 18.37 -6.99 4.78
CA ARG A 76 18.70 -6.81 3.36
C ARG A 76 17.56 -7.36 2.50
N ILE A 77 16.63 -6.49 2.11
CA ILE A 77 15.50 -6.82 1.23
C ILE A 77 15.78 -6.18 -0.13
N ASP A 78 15.67 -6.95 -1.21
CA ASP A 78 15.99 -6.50 -2.56
C ASP A 78 14.73 -6.13 -3.37
N TYR A 79 13.54 -6.54 -2.90
CA TYR A 79 12.27 -6.36 -3.59
C TYR A 79 11.12 -6.13 -2.59
N LEU A 80 10.23 -5.20 -2.92
CA LEU A 80 8.99 -4.97 -2.19
C LEU A 80 7.78 -5.05 -3.13
N LYS A 81 6.82 -5.93 -2.81
CA LYS A 81 5.46 -5.83 -3.33
C LYS A 81 4.59 -5.02 -2.34
N TRP A 82 4.15 -3.84 -2.75
CA TRP A 82 3.27 -2.95 -1.98
C TRP A 82 1.83 -3.11 -2.45
N ASP A 83 0.94 -3.62 -1.60
CA ASP A 83 -0.42 -4.00 -1.98
C ASP A 83 -1.52 -3.17 -1.29
N PHE A 84 -2.75 -3.30 -1.78
CA PHE A 84 -3.96 -2.62 -1.29
C PHE A 84 -5.23 -3.40 -1.69
N ASN A 85 -5.86 -4.07 -0.75
CA ASN A 85 -6.82 -5.14 -1.02
C ASN A 85 -8.28 -4.83 -0.65
N ARG A 86 -8.67 -3.55 -0.55
CA ARG A 86 -10.09 -3.16 -0.33
C ARG A 86 -10.43 -1.79 -0.92
N TYR A 87 -11.71 -1.45 -0.96
CA TYR A 87 -12.18 -0.12 -1.33
C TYR A 87 -12.48 0.75 -0.11
N PHE A 88 -12.54 2.06 -0.34
CA PHE A 88 -12.96 3.04 0.66
C PHE A 88 -14.42 2.82 1.09
N THR A 89 -14.64 2.84 2.40
CA THR A 89 -15.96 2.92 3.05
C THR A 89 -15.85 3.93 4.18
N GLU A 90 -16.97 4.50 4.64
CA GLU A 90 -17.03 5.47 5.76
C GLU A 90 -15.92 6.53 5.73
N VAL A 91 -15.72 7.17 4.57
CA VAL A 91 -14.64 8.13 4.31
C VAL A 91 -14.72 9.33 5.26
N TYR A 92 -13.96 9.27 6.34
CA TYR A 92 -13.93 10.29 7.37
C TYR A 92 -12.61 10.21 8.16
N SER A 93 -11.97 11.35 8.37
CA SER A 93 -10.75 11.46 9.17
C SER A 93 -11.08 11.92 10.58
N HIS A 94 -10.61 11.20 11.60
CA HIS A 94 -10.73 11.63 13.00
C HIS A 94 -9.89 12.89 13.31
N PHE A 95 -8.97 13.26 12.42
CA PHE A 95 -8.04 14.36 12.61
C PHE A 95 -8.46 15.65 11.89
N LEU A 96 -9.49 15.59 11.04
CA LEU A 96 -10.00 16.76 10.31
C LEU A 96 -11.22 17.36 10.99
N GLY A 97 -11.31 18.70 10.94
CA GLY A 97 -12.53 19.41 11.30
C GLY A 97 -13.68 19.12 10.33
N SER A 98 -14.92 19.30 10.79
CA SER A 98 -16.13 19.01 10.00
C SER A 98 -16.16 19.66 8.61
N LYS A 99 -15.63 20.89 8.49
CA LYS A 99 -15.55 21.64 7.22
C LYS A 99 -14.55 21.05 6.21
N ASP A 100 -13.62 20.21 6.66
CA ASP A 100 -12.51 19.70 5.86
C ASP A 100 -12.68 18.22 5.49
N GLN A 101 -13.74 17.55 5.96
CA GLN A 101 -13.97 16.10 5.73
C GLN A 101 -14.09 15.74 4.24
N GLY A 102 -14.51 16.66 3.38
CA GLY A 102 -14.50 16.47 1.92
C GLY A 102 -13.11 16.30 1.31
N LYS A 103 -12.04 16.57 2.06
CA LYS A 103 -10.64 16.45 1.62
C LYS A 103 -10.02 15.09 1.95
N THR A 104 -10.70 14.23 2.71
CA THR A 104 -10.12 13.00 3.28
C THR A 104 -9.49 12.08 2.22
N MET A 105 -10.19 11.74 1.13
CA MET A 105 -9.61 10.90 0.06
C MET A 105 -8.45 11.57 -0.67
N PHE A 106 -8.52 12.89 -0.89
CA PHE A 106 -7.43 13.61 -1.54
C PHE A 106 -6.19 13.65 -0.64
N GLY A 107 -6.39 13.93 0.65
CA GLY A 107 -5.33 13.86 1.67
C GLY A 107 -4.71 12.47 1.76
N TYR A 108 -5.53 11.42 1.69
CA TYR A 108 -5.06 10.03 1.62
C TYR A 108 -4.12 9.81 0.43
N VAL A 109 -4.52 10.22 -0.79
CA VAL A 109 -3.70 10.04 -2.00
C VAL A 109 -2.37 10.79 -1.88
N LEU A 110 -2.39 12.01 -1.34
CA LEU A 110 -1.16 12.75 -1.06
C LEU A 110 -0.28 12.05 -0.01
N GLY A 111 -0.88 11.47 1.03
CA GLY A 111 -0.19 10.68 2.04
C GLY A 111 0.44 9.41 1.49
N LEU A 112 -0.25 8.70 0.59
CA LEU A 112 0.29 7.56 -0.14
C LEU A 112 1.50 7.97 -0.98
N TYR A 113 1.39 9.05 -1.75
CA TYR A 113 2.49 9.56 -2.56
C TYR A 113 3.69 9.97 -1.73
N ASP A 114 3.48 10.58 -0.57
CA ASP A 114 4.57 10.89 0.38
C ASP A 114 5.26 9.61 0.89
N LEU A 115 4.50 8.55 1.23
CA LEU A 115 5.10 7.27 1.64
C LEU A 115 5.92 6.61 0.51
N LEU A 116 5.38 6.59 -0.70
CA LEU A 116 6.07 6.02 -1.87
C LEU A 116 7.33 6.83 -2.21
N ASP A 117 7.25 8.16 -2.17
CA ASP A 117 8.38 9.06 -2.39
C ASP A 117 9.49 8.88 -1.35
N ARG A 118 9.12 8.79 -0.05
CA ARG A 118 10.07 8.46 1.01
C ARG A 118 10.74 7.11 0.75
N PHE A 119 9.97 6.09 0.39
CA PHE A 119 10.49 4.75 0.15
C PHE A 119 11.50 4.73 -1.00
N THR A 120 11.13 5.26 -2.17
CA THR A 120 12.01 5.23 -3.36
C THR A 120 13.27 6.07 -3.18
N LYS A 121 13.22 7.16 -2.40
CA LYS A 121 14.39 7.98 -2.06
C LYS A 121 15.32 7.33 -1.04
N HIS A 122 14.76 6.68 -0.01
CA HIS A 122 15.56 6.04 1.04
C HIS A 122 16.13 4.68 0.63
N TYR A 123 15.41 3.96 -0.23
CA TYR A 123 15.74 2.59 -0.65
C TYR A 123 15.82 2.47 -2.18
N PRO A 124 16.68 3.26 -2.86
CA PRO A 124 16.72 3.32 -4.33
C PRO A 124 17.15 2.00 -4.99
N ASP A 125 17.85 1.13 -4.24
CA ASP A 125 18.29 -0.18 -4.74
C ASP A 125 17.25 -1.30 -4.53
N VAL A 126 16.13 -1.00 -3.86
CA VAL A 126 15.04 -1.95 -3.67
C VAL A 126 14.05 -1.83 -4.82
N PHE A 127 13.80 -2.94 -5.51
CA PHE A 127 12.80 -2.95 -6.57
C PHE A 127 11.39 -2.87 -5.97
N LEU A 128 10.68 -1.78 -6.24
CA LEU A 128 9.29 -1.59 -5.84
C LEU A 128 8.34 -2.07 -6.93
N GLN A 129 7.39 -2.92 -6.55
CA GLN A 129 6.22 -3.28 -7.35
C GLN A 129 4.94 -2.94 -6.59
N THR A 130 4.10 -2.07 -7.14
CA THR A 130 2.80 -1.75 -6.56
C THR A 130 1.73 -2.73 -7.04
N CYS A 131 0.68 -2.86 -6.23
CA CYS A 131 -0.43 -3.78 -6.41
C CYS A 131 -1.66 -3.21 -5.70
N ALA A 132 -2.83 -3.56 -6.21
CA ALA A 132 -4.10 -3.34 -5.52
C ALA A 132 -5.11 -4.41 -5.96
N SER A 133 -5.09 -5.58 -5.29
CA SER A 133 -5.80 -6.79 -5.74
C SER A 133 -5.56 -7.09 -7.23
N GLY A 134 -4.29 -7.05 -7.63
CA GLY A 134 -3.88 -6.93 -9.03
C GLY A 134 -3.84 -5.47 -9.48
N GLY A 135 -4.47 -5.17 -10.62
CA GLY A 135 -4.35 -3.89 -11.32
C GLY A 135 -5.27 -2.77 -10.84
N GLY A 136 -5.82 -2.82 -9.62
CA GLY A 136 -6.80 -1.83 -9.12
C GLY A 136 -6.29 -0.40 -9.00
N ARG A 137 -4.97 -0.20 -9.07
CA ARG A 137 -4.27 1.10 -9.14
C ARG A 137 -3.18 1.07 -10.22
N PHE A 138 -3.52 0.52 -11.39
CA PHE A 138 -2.62 0.51 -12.54
C PHE A 138 -2.76 1.84 -13.30
N ASP A 139 -2.01 2.85 -12.86
CA ASP A 139 -2.06 4.19 -13.42
C ASP A 139 -0.69 4.88 -13.44
N MET A 140 -0.59 5.99 -14.19
CA MET A 140 0.66 6.73 -14.37
C MET A 140 1.17 7.40 -13.09
N GLY A 141 0.30 7.71 -12.13
CA GLY A 141 0.69 8.27 -10.84
C GLY A 141 1.45 7.24 -10.02
N MET A 142 0.99 5.99 -10.02
CA MET A 142 1.70 4.88 -9.38
C MET A 142 3.00 4.51 -10.11
N LEU A 143 3.00 4.55 -11.46
CA LEU A 143 4.20 4.26 -12.27
C LEU A 143 5.35 5.26 -12.06
N TYR A 144 5.06 6.47 -11.57
CA TYR A 144 6.12 7.42 -11.20
C TYR A 144 7.02 6.87 -10.07
N TYR A 145 6.44 6.12 -9.13
CA TYR A 145 7.17 5.55 -8.00
C TYR A 145 7.59 4.09 -8.22
N SER A 146 6.80 3.35 -8.97
CA SER A 146 6.95 1.90 -9.14
C SER A 146 7.15 1.56 -10.61
N SER A 147 8.34 1.10 -10.98
CA SER A 147 8.66 0.74 -12.37
C SER A 147 7.86 -0.45 -12.90
N GLN A 148 7.17 -1.19 -12.03
CA GLN A 148 6.28 -2.29 -12.41
C GLN A 148 5.05 -2.34 -11.50
N ILE A 149 3.91 -2.76 -12.05
CA ILE A 149 2.65 -2.95 -11.30
C ILE A 149 2.14 -4.37 -11.56
N GLN A 150 1.61 -5.04 -10.54
CA GLN A 150 0.91 -6.31 -10.72
C GLN A 150 -0.37 -6.07 -11.55
N GLY A 151 -0.40 -6.50 -12.81
CA GLY A 151 -1.52 -6.20 -13.72
C GLY A 151 -2.88 -6.81 -13.36
N SER A 152 -2.92 -7.96 -12.70
CA SER A 152 -4.15 -8.68 -12.34
C SER A 152 -3.84 -9.77 -11.31
N ASP A 153 -4.83 -10.20 -10.52
CA ASP A 153 -4.72 -11.43 -9.73
C ASP A 153 -5.06 -12.69 -10.53
N THR A 154 -5.81 -12.55 -11.63
CA THR A 154 -6.01 -13.64 -12.57
C THR A 154 -4.68 -13.99 -13.22
N SER A 155 -4.29 -15.26 -13.16
CA SER A 155 -3.09 -15.79 -13.82
C SER A 155 -3.40 -16.78 -14.94
N ASP A 156 -4.68 -16.92 -15.30
CA ASP A 156 -5.08 -17.70 -16.46
C ASP A 156 -4.49 -17.11 -17.75
N ALA A 157 -3.98 -17.97 -18.63
CA ALA A 157 -3.25 -17.54 -19.82
C ALA A 157 -4.14 -16.85 -20.86
N VAL A 158 -5.39 -17.29 -21.01
CA VAL A 158 -6.35 -16.73 -21.96
C VAL A 158 -6.78 -15.34 -21.47
N ASP A 159 -7.18 -15.24 -20.20
CA ASP A 159 -7.54 -13.97 -19.59
C ASP A 159 -6.37 -12.98 -19.58
N ARG A 160 -5.14 -13.46 -19.32
CA ARG A 160 -3.93 -12.64 -19.33
C ARG A 160 -3.62 -12.06 -20.69
N SER A 161 -3.87 -12.81 -21.77
CA SER A 161 -3.63 -12.33 -23.13
C SER A 161 -4.49 -11.09 -23.41
N PHE A 162 -5.76 -11.12 -23.01
CA PHE A 162 -6.66 -9.97 -23.14
C PHE A 162 -6.24 -8.81 -22.22
N ASN A 163 -5.97 -9.08 -20.94
CA ASN A 163 -5.57 -8.05 -19.98
C ASN A 163 -4.29 -7.32 -20.41
N LEU A 164 -3.26 -8.05 -20.87
CA LEU A 164 -2.00 -7.47 -21.34
C LEU A 164 -2.21 -6.65 -22.61
N TYR A 165 -2.99 -7.16 -23.55
CA TYR A 165 -3.33 -6.43 -24.78
C TYR A 165 -3.99 -5.09 -24.44
N SER A 166 -5.03 -5.08 -23.60
CA SER A 166 -5.72 -3.85 -23.17
C SER A 166 -4.81 -2.90 -22.39
N THR A 167 -3.95 -3.41 -21.51
CA THR A 167 -3.03 -2.59 -20.72
C THR A 167 -1.98 -1.91 -21.61
N SER A 168 -1.51 -2.60 -22.65
CA SER A 168 -0.46 -2.08 -23.56
C SER A 168 -0.86 -0.84 -24.37
N PHE A 169 -2.15 -0.49 -24.46
CA PHE A 169 -2.60 0.75 -25.11
C PHE A 169 -2.21 2.01 -24.34
N GLY A 170 -2.14 1.93 -23.01
CA GLY A 170 -1.87 3.08 -22.14
C GLY A 170 -0.53 3.01 -21.41
N TYR A 171 0.09 1.83 -21.35
CA TYR A 171 1.24 1.58 -20.48
C TYR A 171 2.32 0.74 -21.18
N PRO A 172 3.62 1.00 -20.88
CA PRO A 172 4.71 0.20 -21.42
C PRO A 172 4.71 -1.24 -20.86
N LEU A 173 5.23 -2.17 -21.65
CA LEU A 173 5.46 -3.57 -21.28
C LEU A 173 6.87 -3.79 -20.74
#